data_AF-A0A2G6IPT1-F1
#
_entry.id   AF-A0A2G6IPT1-F1
#
_cell.length_a   1.000
_cell.length_b   1.000
_cell.length_c   1.000
_cell.angle_alpha   90.00
_cell.angle_beta   90.00
_cell.angle_gamma   90.00
#
_symmetry.space_group_name_H-M   'P 1'
#
loop_
_entity.id
_entity.type
_entity.pdbx_description
1 polymer ?
#
loop_
_entity_poly.entity_id
_entity_poly.type
_entity_poly.pdbx_seq_one_letter_code
_entity_poly.pdbx_strand_id
1 'polypeptide(L)' 'MLRLALIFHLFIGSTLMGCFMIAALVAGYDTMYPVVISALIGFVVAIPVTYFVAKAVYENG' A
#
# COMPACT_ATOMS: atom_id res chain seq x y z
N MET A 1 14.28 -1.24 -13.64
CA MET A 1 13.19 -0.32 -13.24
C MET A 1 11.91 -1.11 -12.99
N LEU A 2 11.21 -1.57 -14.04
CA LEU A 2 9.85 -2.10 -13.95
C LEU A 2 9.72 -3.40 -13.14
N ARG A 3 10.64 -4.36 -13.32
CA ARG A 3 10.62 -5.64 -12.57
C ARG A 3 10.85 -5.47 -11.06
N LEU A 4 11.74 -4.54 -10.67
CA LEU A 4 12.03 -4.24 -9.28
C LEU A 4 10.90 -3.42 -8.64
N ALA A 5 10.36 -2.43 -9.36
CA ALA A 5 9.20 -1.66 -8.93
C ALA A 5 7.95 -2.54 -8.73
N LEU A 6 7.75 -3.57 -9.55
CA LEU A 6 6.61 -4.50 -9.43
C LEU A 6 6.70 -5.37 -8.16
N ILE A 7 7.91 -5.84 -7.83
CA ILE A 7 8.17 -6.54 -6.56
C ILE A 7 7.94 -5.61 -5.37
N PHE A 8 8.49 -4.39 -5.42
CA PHE A 8 8.24 -3.40 -4.38
C PHE A 8 6.75 -3.07 -4.23
N HIS A 9 6.02 -2.93 -5.33
CA HIS A 9 4.59 -2.67 -5.29
C HIS A 9 3.81 -3.80 -4.61
N LEU A 10 4.17 -5.05 -4.86
CA LEU A 10 3.50 -6.20 -4.25
C LEU A 10 3.64 -6.19 -2.71
N PHE A 11 4.85 -5.92 -2.22
CA PHE A 11 5.12 -5.85 -0.78
C PHE A 11 4.54 -4.59 -0.15
N ILE A 12 4.83 -3.41 -0.71
CA ILE A 12 4.35 -2.11 -0.21
C ILE A 12 2.82 -2.04 -0.25
N GLY A 13 2.22 -2.54 -1.34
CA GLY A 13 0.77 -2.61 -1.52
C GLY A 13 0.10 -3.45 -0.45
N SER A 14 0.55 -4.70 -0.26
CA SER A 14 -0.02 -5.59 0.75
C SER A 14 0.14 -5.03 2.17
N THR A 15 1.31 -4.46 2.49
CA THR A 15 1.55 -3.83 3.80
C THR A 15 0.67 -2.61 4.03
N LEU A 16 0.58 -1.68 3.07
CA LEU A 16 -0.27 -0.49 3.21
C LEU A 16 -1.75 -0.86 3.32
N MET A 17 -2.23 -1.78 2.49
CA MET A 17 -3.59 -2.32 2.59
C MET A 17 -3.87 -2.85 4.01
N GLY A 18 -2.93 -3.64 4.57
CA GLY A 18 -3.03 -4.17 5.93
C GLY A 18 -3.05 -3.09 7.01
N CYS A 19 -2.19 -2.06 6.90
CA CYS A 19 -2.17 -0.95 7.85
C CYS A 19 -3.48 -0.15 7.85
N PHE A 20 -4.05 0.13 6.67
CA PHE A 20 -5.34 0.82 6.56
C PHE A 20 -6.49 -0.03 7.10
N MET A 21 -6.48 -1.34 6.86
CA MET A 21 -7.41 -2.29 7.45
C MET A 21 -7.36 -2.27 8.98
N ILE A 22 -6.17 -2.34 9.57
CA ILE A 22 -5.99 -2.26 11.02
C ILE A 22 -6.53 -0.93 11.56
N ALA A 23 -6.24 0.18 10.87
CA ALA A 23 -6.74 1.49 11.27
C ALA A 23 -8.28 1.56 11.24
N ALA A 24 -8.92 0.99 10.22
CA ALA A 24 -10.38 0.91 10.14
C ALA A 24 -10.98 0.07 11.27
N LEU A 25 -10.39 -1.09 11.56
CA LEU A 25 -10.83 -1.99 12.63
C LEU A 25 -10.67 -1.36 14.02
N VAL A 26 -9.55 -0.67 14.27
CA VAL A 26 -9.31 0.03 15.55
C VAL A 26 -10.28 1.21 15.72
N ALA A 27 -10.68 1.87 14.64
CA ALA A 27 -11.71 2.91 14.66
C ALA A 27 -13.14 2.37 14.85
N GLY A 28 -13.32 1.05 14.99
CA GLY A 28 -14.62 0.41 15.20
C GLY A 28 -15.39 0.12 13.92
N TYR A 29 -14.74 0.16 12.75
CA TYR A 29 -15.35 -0.23 11.49
C TYR A 29 -15.07 -1.72 11.20
N ASP A 30 -15.87 -2.61 11.78
CA ASP A 30 -15.75 -4.07 11.63
C ASP A 30 -16.55 -4.67 10.45
N THR A 31 -17.36 -3.86 9.78
CA THR A 31 -18.23 -4.34 8.69
C THR A 31 -17.42 -4.60 7.40
N MET A 32 -17.89 -5.52 6.55
CA MET A 32 -17.25 -5.89 5.28
C MET A 32 -16.89 -4.66 4.41
N TYR A 33 -17.83 -3.76 4.21
CA TYR A 33 -17.66 -2.60 3.33
C TYR A 33 -16.50 -1.67 3.74
N PRO A 34 -16.46 -1.12 4.97
CA PRO A 34 -15.40 -0.22 5.38
C PRO A 34 -14.01 -0.88 5.39
N VAL A 35 -13.94 -2.16 5.77
CA VAL A 35 -12.74 -3.00 5.68
C VAL A 35 -12.23 -3.03 4.23
N VAL A 36 -13.06 -3.41 3.25
CA VAL A 36 -12.65 -3.46 1.84
C VAL A 36 -12.28 -2.07 1.29
N ILE A 37 -13.04 -1.03 1.64
CA ILE A 37 -12.75 0.35 1.23
C ILE A 37 -11.40 0.81 1.78
N SER A 38 -11.08 0.50 3.04
CA SER A 38 -9.79 0.85 3.64
C SER A 38 -8.62 0.17 2.93
N ALA A 39 -8.75 -1.11 2.56
CA ALA A 39 -7.76 -1.78 1.73
C ALA A 39 -7.64 -1.15 0.34
N LEU A 40 -8.75 -0.82 -0.33
CA LEU A 40 -8.70 -0.14 -1.63
C LEU A 40 -7.96 1.20 -1.53
N ILE A 41 -8.20 1.98 -0.48
CA ILE A 41 -7.47 3.23 -0.23
C ILE A 41 -5.98 2.93 -0.05
N GLY A 42 -5.62 1.94 0.77
CA GLY A 42 -4.23 1.53 0.97
C GLY A 42 -3.53 1.11 -0.33
N PHE A 43 -4.24 0.46 -1.25
CA PHE A 43 -3.72 0.09 -2.57
C PHE A 43 -3.48 1.29 -3.48
N VAL A 44 -4.44 2.21 -3.52
CA VAL A 44 -4.31 3.45 -4.31
C VAL A 44 -3.14 4.28 -3.80
N VAL A 45 -2.96 4.37 -2.48
CA VAL A 45 -1.83 5.05 -1.84
C VAL A 45 -0.50 4.33 -2.09
N ALA A 46 -0.51 3.00 -2.23
CA ALA A 46 0.70 2.24 -2.51
C ALA A 46 1.31 2.52 -3.89
N ILE A 47 0.52 2.95 -4.87
CA ILE A 47 0.99 3.29 -6.22
C ILE A 47 2.02 4.44 -6.19
N PRO A 48 1.72 5.65 -5.67
CA PRO A 48 2.70 6.72 -5.59
C PRO A 48 3.86 6.37 -4.65
N VAL A 49 3.60 5.69 -3.52
CA VAL A 49 4.66 5.28 -2.58
C VAL A 49 5.69 4.38 -3.26
N THR A 50 5.23 3.41 -4.06
CA THR A 50 6.12 2.53 -4.82
C THR A 50 6.99 3.34 -5.80
N TYR A 51 6.43 4.34 -6.47
CA TYR A 51 7.17 5.18 -7.41
C TYR A 51 8.28 5.98 -6.71
N PHE A 52 7.98 6.61 -5.57
CA PHE A 52 8.96 7.35 -4.79
C PHE A 52 10.08 6.45 -4.26
N VAL A 53 9.74 5.26 -3.73
CA VAL A 53 10.73 4.30 -3.23
C VAL A 53 11.59 3.76 -4.37
N ALA A 54 10.98 3.38 -5.50
CA ALA A 54 11.72 2.89 -6.67
C ALA A 54 12.68 3.95 -7.23
N LYS A 55 12.25 5.23 -7.26
CA LYS A 55 13.08 6.37 -7.67
C LYS A 55 14.27 6.56 -6.71
N ALA A 56 14.03 6.57 -5.40
CA ALA A 56 15.08 6.73 -4.40
C ALA A 56 16.13 5.60 -4.45
N VAL A 57 15.70 4.36 -4.70
CA VAL A 57 16.63 3.22 -4.86
C VAL A 57 17.44 3.34 -6.15
N TYR A 58 16.87 3.87 -7.23
CA TYR A 58 17.58 4.05 -8.50
C TYR A 58 18.56 5.22 -8.51
N GLU A 59 18.29 6.29 -7.76
CA GLU A 59 19.19 7.46 -7.67
C GLU A 59 20.40 7.21 -6.75
N ASN A 60 20.30 6.28 -5.80
CA ASN A 60 21.37 5.95 -4.85
C ASN A 60 22.18 4.69 -5.19
N GLY A 61 21.85 4.00 -6.30
CA GLY A 61 22.52 2.78 -6.77
C GLY A 61 23.33 3.02 -8.02
#